data_AF-A0A8J6J6W5-F1
#
_entry.id   AF-A0A8J6J6W5-F1
#
_cell.length_a   1.000
_cell.length_b   1.000
_cell.length_c   1.000
_cell.angle_alpha   90.00
_cell.angle_beta   90.00
_cell.angle_gamma   90.00
#
_symmetry.space_group_name_H-M   'P 1'
#
loop_
_entity.id
_entity.type
_entity.pdbx_description
1 polymer ?
#
loop_
_entity_poly.entity_id
_entity_poly.type
_entity_poly.pdbx_seq_one_letter_code
_entity_poly.pdbx_strand_id
1 'polypeptide(L)'
;MARHDLPFPNKDSFSMLNGLKDVLPNRIEECWRNGIFDEYSDQHFLIRALYNDAEFFKPFFTEHQLTLKYGYDYHAFPDTFLMNLNSRINFLYGCFGQSKIERFLKDQLSAGKQNYRQNAFFEALSELHLLSYFAAFGPSTISKMTYEPPMGSNGANPEARFEYDNGIILDIEAKTPNFPERDRKKNIILPGLLIDDSGRAALNAFCKQHGIECRFPRVLKLTDFFESAAKKFVVPMTPTHVNLLAINWTYADIKETALFEPTKLLCNQINGIFFRKDIALKMGISEEALQKITAVFLYRISEEALLFSDLRYLFKTRSYRIIMNPFIKHSDIQVVHDLTHMAVHLPQELDDNLDVYFDLDQKDWSEELQQIHRIIGDHLL
;
A
#
# COMPACT_ATOMS: atom_id res chain seq x y z
N MET A 1 -9.38 -23.06 -25.09
CA MET A 1 -10.60 -23.32 -24.30
C MET A 1 -10.72 -22.17 -23.32
N ALA A 2 -11.88 -21.54 -23.19
CA ALA A 2 -12.03 -20.45 -22.24
C ALA A 2 -12.04 -21.00 -20.81
N ARG A 3 -11.67 -20.19 -19.83
CA ARG A 3 -11.52 -20.66 -18.44
C ARG A 3 -12.88 -20.98 -17.83
N HIS A 4 -13.91 -20.20 -18.16
CA HIS A 4 -15.29 -20.47 -17.74
C HIS A 4 -15.89 -21.78 -18.25
N ASP A 5 -15.35 -22.35 -19.35
CA ASP A 5 -15.78 -23.65 -19.88
C ASP A 5 -15.26 -24.82 -19.03
N LEU A 6 -14.23 -24.59 -18.22
CA LEU A 6 -13.62 -25.60 -17.36
C LEU A 6 -14.40 -25.70 -16.03
N PRO A 7 -14.40 -26.90 -15.39
CA PRO A 7 -14.90 -27.04 -14.02
C PRO A 7 -14.22 -26.04 -13.08
N PHE A 8 -14.99 -25.45 -12.16
CA PHE A 8 -14.45 -24.55 -11.15
C PHE A 8 -13.36 -25.29 -10.33
N PRO A 9 -12.12 -24.76 -10.28
CA PRO A 9 -11.04 -25.34 -9.49
C PRO A 9 -11.38 -25.33 -8.00
N ASN A 10 -10.81 -26.26 -7.25
CA ASN A 10 -10.92 -26.29 -5.79
C ASN A 10 -12.38 -26.31 -5.26
N LYS A 11 -13.23 -27.06 -5.95
CA LYS A 11 -14.65 -27.23 -5.63
C LYS A 11 -14.88 -27.75 -4.20
N ASP A 12 -13.95 -28.54 -3.66
CA ASP A 12 -14.07 -29.14 -2.33
C ASP A 12 -13.94 -28.10 -1.22
N SER A 13 -12.97 -27.17 -1.30
CA SER A 13 -12.81 -26.10 -0.32
C SER A 13 -13.98 -25.10 -0.33
N PHE A 14 -14.58 -24.89 -1.49
CA PHE A 14 -15.78 -24.05 -1.64
C PHE A 14 -17.10 -24.80 -1.45
N SER A 15 -17.07 -26.12 -1.29
CA SER A 15 -18.28 -26.93 -1.13
C SER A 15 -19.09 -26.54 0.12
N MET A 16 -18.40 -26.07 1.17
CA MET A 16 -19.03 -25.54 2.39
C MET A 16 -19.87 -24.28 2.12
N LEU A 17 -19.49 -23.45 1.14
CA LEU A 17 -20.24 -22.26 0.77
C LEU A 17 -21.54 -22.59 0.03
N ASN A 18 -21.65 -23.77 -0.61
CA ASN A 18 -22.91 -24.20 -1.21
C ASN A 18 -24.01 -24.42 -0.17
N GLY A 19 -23.65 -24.84 1.04
CA GLY A 19 -24.56 -24.96 2.18
C GLY A 19 -24.92 -23.62 2.83
N LEU A 20 -24.14 -22.58 2.58
CA LEU A 20 -24.31 -21.23 3.11
C LEU A 20 -24.70 -20.21 2.03
N LYS A 21 -25.07 -20.66 0.83
CA LYS A 21 -25.24 -19.80 -0.36
C LYS A 21 -26.21 -18.63 -0.15
N ASP A 22 -27.20 -18.80 0.73
CA ASP A 22 -28.21 -17.79 1.05
C ASP A 22 -27.66 -16.70 1.99
N VAL A 23 -26.53 -16.96 2.66
CA VAL A 23 -25.86 -16.06 3.62
C VAL A 23 -24.53 -15.52 3.07
N LEU A 24 -23.74 -16.38 2.41
CA LEU A 24 -22.47 -16.03 1.79
C LEU A 24 -22.36 -16.73 0.42
N PRO A 25 -22.84 -16.09 -0.66
CA PRO A 25 -22.71 -16.60 -2.01
C PRO A 25 -21.24 -16.81 -2.40
N ASN A 26 -20.98 -17.82 -3.23
CA ASN A 26 -19.67 -18.04 -3.84
C ASN A 26 -19.48 -17.11 -5.05
N ARG A 27 -19.12 -15.85 -4.77
CA ARG A 27 -18.87 -14.81 -5.80
C ARG A 27 -17.67 -15.13 -6.68
N ILE A 28 -16.64 -15.79 -6.13
CA ILE A 28 -15.48 -16.20 -6.92
C ILE A 28 -15.86 -17.24 -7.99
N GLU A 29 -16.70 -18.22 -7.65
CA GLU A 29 -17.21 -19.19 -8.63
C GLU A 29 -18.18 -18.54 -9.63
N GLU A 30 -19.03 -17.61 -9.19
CA GLU A 30 -19.87 -16.81 -10.10
C GLU A 30 -19.00 -16.06 -11.12
N CYS A 31 -17.95 -15.38 -10.67
CA CYS A 31 -17.00 -14.67 -11.53
C CYS A 31 -16.31 -15.63 -12.52
N TRP A 32 -15.91 -16.83 -12.07
CA TRP A 32 -15.33 -17.86 -12.93
C TRP A 32 -16.29 -18.25 -14.05
N ARG A 33 -17.54 -18.61 -13.70
CA ARG A 33 -18.55 -19.09 -14.64
C ARG A 33 -18.99 -17.99 -15.61
N ASN A 34 -18.95 -16.73 -15.19
CA ASN A 34 -19.29 -15.58 -16.01
C ASN A 34 -18.11 -15.08 -16.88
N GLY A 35 -16.97 -15.78 -16.88
CA GLY A 35 -15.82 -15.44 -17.73
C GLY A 35 -15.06 -14.18 -17.28
N ILE A 36 -15.27 -13.68 -16.07
CA ILE A 36 -14.54 -12.51 -15.54
C ILE A 36 -13.03 -12.79 -15.49
N PHE A 37 -12.66 -14.04 -15.21
CA PHE A 37 -11.28 -14.46 -15.10
C PHE A 37 -10.68 -15.01 -16.40
N ASP A 38 -11.38 -15.03 -17.54
CA ASP A 38 -10.87 -15.67 -18.76
C ASP A 38 -9.55 -15.09 -19.26
N GLU A 39 -9.41 -13.77 -19.18
CA GLU A 39 -8.22 -13.06 -19.69
C GLU A 39 -7.06 -13.08 -18.69
N TYR A 40 -7.22 -13.64 -17.49
CA TYR A 40 -6.15 -13.70 -16.50
C TYR A 40 -5.04 -14.66 -16.96
N SER A 41 -3.78 -14.29 -16.75
CA SER A 41 -2.63 -15.18 -16.94
C SER A 41 -2.71 -16.40 -16.02
N ASP A 42 -2.20 -17.54 -16.47
CA ASP A 42 -2.04 -18.72 -15.61
C ASP A 42 -1.02 -18.49 -14.48
N GLN A 43 -0.13 -17.51 -14.62
CA GLN A 43 0.81 -17.10 -13.57
C GLN A 43 0.19 -16.13 -12.55
N HIS A 44 -1.07 -15.74 -12.74
CA HIS A 44 -1.74 -14.77 -11.88
C HIS A 44 -1.93 -15.33 -10.46
N PHE A 45 -1.59 -14.56 -9.42
CA PHE A 45 -1.68 -14.97 -8.01
C PHE A 45 -3.03 -15.61 -7.63
N LEU A 46 -4.15 -14.93 -7.95
CA LEU A 46 -5.50 -15.48 -7.71
C LEU A 46 -5.77 -16.78 -8.47
N ILE A 47 -5.29 -16.92 -9.71
CA ILE A 47 -5.48 -18.14 -10.51
C ILE A 47 -4.67 -19.28 -9.90
N ARG A 48 -3.43 -19.04 -9.48
CA ARG A 48 -2.59 -20.01 -8.76
C ARG A 48 -3.23 -20.43 -7.43
N ALA A 49 -3.85 -19.49 -6.71
CA ALA A 49 -4.62 -19.79 -5.50
C ALA A 49 -5.83 -20.69 -5.80
N LEU A 50 -6.60 -20.39 -6.86
CA LEU A 50 -7.74 -21.21 -7.28
C LEU A 50 -7.35 -22.65 -7.61
N TYR A 51 -6.18 -22.85 -8.23
CA TYR A 51 -5.65 -24.19 -8.50
C TYR A 51 -4.92 -24.84 -7.32
N ASN A 52 -4.93 -24.20 -6.14
CA ASN A 52 -4.24 -24.66 -4.94
C ASN A 52 -2.74 -24.96 -5.17
N ASP A 53 -2.05 -24.09 -5.92
CA ASP A 53 -0.62 -24.25 -6.20
C ASP A 53 0.23 -23.90 -4.97
N ALA A 54 0.33 -24.84 -4.04
CA ALA A 54 1.08 -24.70 -2.80
C ALA A 54 2.58 -24.41 -3.03
N GLU A 55 3.20 -24.93 -4.10
CA GLU A 55 4.62 -24.70 -4.37
C GLU A 55 4.90 -23.26 -4.79
N PHE A 56 3.97 -22.60 -5.47
CA PHE A 56 4.07 -21.16 -5.74
C PHE A 56 4.08 -20.33 -4.43
N PHE A 57 3.25 -20.70 -3.46
CA PHE A 57 3.15 -19.96 -2.20
C PHE A 57 4.27 -20.33 -1.22
N LYS A 58 4.89 -21.49 -1.33
CA LYS A 58 5.94 -21.95 -0.40
C LYS A 58 7.12 -20.96 -0.22
N PRO A 59 7.70 -20.34 -1.27
CA PRO A 59 8.71 -19.29 -1.11
C PRO A 59 8.16 -18.06 -0.37
N PHE A 60 6.91 -17.67 -0.64
CA PHE A 60 6.23 -16.60 0.10
C PHE A 60 6.19 -16.92 1.61
N PHE A 61 6.09 -18.19 2.00
CA PHE A 61 6.12 -18.58 3.41
C PHE A 61 7.54 -18.72 3.98
N THR A 62 8.46 -19.25 3.18
CA THR A 62 9.82 -19.59 3.62
C THR A 62 10.69 -18.34 3.75
N GLU A 63 10.57 -17.38 2.82
CA GLU A 63 11.38 -16.16 2.81
C GLU A 63 10.98 -15.12 3.87
N HIS A 64 9.77 -15.20 4.40
CA HIS A 64 9.24 -14.27 5.40
C HIS A 64 9.33 -14.82 6.84
N GLN A 65 10.10 -15.90 7.05
CA GLN A 65 10.27 -16.57 8.35
C GLN A 65 8.94 -16.78 9.09
N LEU A 66 7.92 -17.25 8.37
CA LEU A 66 6.60 -17.48 8.92
C LEU A 66 6.62 -18.68 9.88
N THR A 67 6.91 -18.43 11.14
CA THR A 67 6.16 -19.13 12.19
C THR A 67 4.82 -18.42 12.30
N LEU A 68 3.86 -18.76 11.43
CA LEU A 68 2.46 -18.51 11.74
C LEU A 68 2.17 -19.32 13.00
N LYS A 69 2.34 -18.68 14.17
CA LYS A 69 1.70 -19.14 15.39
C LYS A 69 0.24 -19.39 15.00
N TYR A 70 -0.32 -20.53 15.37
CA TYR A 70 -1.69 -21.01 15.05
C TYR A 70 -1.89 -21.97 13.85
N GLY A 71 -0.83 -22.55 13.28
CA GLY A 71 -0.98 -23.78 12.46
C GLY A 71 -1.43 -23.57 11.01
N TYR A 72 -1.25 -22.35 10.48
CA TYR A 72 -1.41 -22.06 9.05
C TYR A 72 -0.08 -22.30 8.34
N ASP A 73 -0.07 -23.08 7.28
CA ASP A 73 1.08 -23.30 6.42
C ASP A 73 0.76 -22.89 4.97
N TYR A 74 1.74 -23.06 4.08
CA TYR A 74 1.58 -22.73 2.67
C TYR A 74 0.56 -23.63 1.95
N HIS A 75 0.14 -24.76 2.53
CA HIS A 75 -0.91 -25.62 1.98
C HIS A 75 -2.30 -25.09 2.32
N ALA A 76 -2.50 -24.53 3.52
CA ALA A 76 -3.79 -23.96 3.95
C ALA A 76 -4.03 -22.52 3.45
N PHE A 77 -2.99 -21.85 2.95
CA PHE A 77 -3.06 -20.45 2.52
C PHE A 77 -4.07 -20.21 1.39
N PRO A 78 -4.05 -20.95 0.26
CA PRO A 78 -4.92 -20.64 -0.87
C PRO A 78 -6.39 -20.66 -0.48
N ASP A 79 -6.82 -21.70 0.25
CA ASP A 79 -8.20 -21.85 0.72
C ASP A 79 -8.62 -20.70 1.63
N THR A 80 -7.79 -20.39 2.63
CA THR A 80 -8.08 -19.34 3.60
C THR A 80 -8.14 -17.97 2.93
N PHE A 81 -7.18 -17.66 2.07
CA PHE A 81 -7.14 -16.43 1.29
C PHE A 81 -8.41 -16.28 0.43
N LEU A 82 -8.76 -17.34 -0.31
CA LEU A 82 -9.90 -17.35 -1.22
C LEU A 82 -11.25 -17.19 -0.49
N MET A 83 -11.43 -17.85 0.66
CA MET A 83 -12.65 -17.70 1.47
C MET A 83 -12.83 -16.26 1.97
N ASN A 84 -11.75 -15.65 2.48
CA ASN A 84 -11.79 -14.28 2.98
C ASN A 84 -11.98 -13.28 1.84
N LEU A 85 -11.28 -13.45 0.72
CA LEU A 85 -11.45 -12.64 -0.48
C LEU A 85 -12.89 -12.73 -1.00
N ASN A 86 -13.49 -13.93 -1.04
CA ASN A 86 -14.89 -14.12 -1.44
C ASN A 86 -15.84 -13.31 -0.55
N SER A 87 -15.63 -13.36 0.78
CA SER A 87 -16.41 -12.57 1.73
C SER A 87 -16.26 -11.07 1.51
N ARG A 88 -15.05 -10.58 1.18
CA ARG A 88 -14.84 -9.16 0.89
C ARG A 88 -15.46 -8.72 -0.42
N ILE A 89 -15.36 -9.53 -1.47
CA ILE A 89 -16.02 -9.26 -2.76
C ILE A 89 -17.54 -9.18 -2.55
N ASN A 90 -18.13 -10.15 -1.85
CA ASN A 90 -19.57 -10.16 -1.58
C ASN A 90 -20.01 -8.93 -0.77
N PHE A 91 -19.21 -8.52 0.22
CA PHE A 91 -19.48 -7.30 0.99
C PHE A 91 -19.46 -6.06 0.09
N LEU A 92 -18.42 -5.91 -0.74
CA LEU A 92 -18.28 -4.77 -1.65
C LEU A 92 -19.33 -4.73 -2.76
N TYR A 93 -19.88 -5.88 -3.19
CA TYR A 93 -21.04 -5.92 -4.07
C TYR A 93 -22.24 -5.20 -3.43
N GLY A 94 -22.46 -5.40 -2.13
CA GLY A 94 -23.50 -4.71 -1.36
C GLY A 94 -23.21 -3.22 -1.18
N CYS A 95 -21.94 -2.83 -1.05
CA CYS A 95 -21.55 -1.43 -0.84
C CYS A 95 -21.60 -0.58 -2.12
N PHE A 96 -21.04 -1.09 -3.23
CA PHE A 96 -20.80 -0.30 -4.44
C PHE A 96 -21.58 -0.80 -5.67
N GLY A 97 -22.26 -1.94 -5.55
CA GLY A 97 -22.99 -2.61 -6.62
C GLY A 97 -22.13 -3.62 -7.39
N GLN A 98 -22.74 -4.76 -7.71
CA GLN A 98 -22.09 -5.87 -8.41
C GLN A 98 -21.38 -5.44 -9.70
N SER A 99 -22.06 -4.70 -10.57
CA SER A 99 -21.50 -4.29 -11.87
C SER A 99 -20.17 -3.51 -11.74
N LYS A 100 -20.04 -2.64 -10.75
CA LYS A 100 -18.81 -1.87 -10.54
C LYS A 100 -17.68 -2.78 -10.05
N ILE A 101 -17.96 -3.64 -9.08
CA ILE A 101 -16.94 -4.54 -8.54
C ILE A 101 -16.53 -5.60 -9.56
N GLU A 102 -17.45 -6.17 -10.34
CA GLU A 102 -17.10 -7.08 -11.44
C GLU A 102 -16.18 -6.43 -12.47
N ARG A 103 -16.43 -5.15 -12.80
CA ARG A 103 -15.54 -4.38 -13.67
C ARG A 103 -14.16 -4.19 -13.03
N PHE A 104 -14.10 -3.85 -11.75
CA PHE A 104 -12.82 -3.79 -11.01
C PHE A 104 -12.07 -5.12 -11.07
N LEU A 105 -12.76 -6.24 -10.81
CA LEU A 105 -12.17 -7.57 -10.90
C LEU A 105 -11.64 -7.83 -12.32
N LYS A 106 -12.42 -7.55 -13.36
CA LYS A 106 -12.00 -7.80 -14.74
C LYS A 106 -10.84 -6.91 -15.20
N ASP A 107 -10.92 -5.62 -14.92
CA ASP A 107 -10.05 -4.62 -15.53
C ASP A 107 -8.81 -4.30 -14.67
N GLN A 108 -8.96 -4.23 -13.35
CA GLN A 108 -7.87 -3.83 -12.45
C GLN A 108 -7.22 -5.03 -11.76
N LEU A 109 -8.02 -5.90 -11.12
CA LEU A 109 -7.48 -7.06 -10.39
C LEU A 109 -6.78 -8.05 -11.32
N SER A 110 -7.12 -8.09 -12.61
CA SER A 110 -6.43 -8.90 -13.62
C SER A 110 -4.96 -8.50 -13.84
N ALA A 111 -4.57 -7.31 -13.39
CA ALA A 111 -3.19 -6.85 -13.28
C ALA A 111 -2.37 -6.98 -14.57
N GLY A 112 -2.98 -6.63 -15.70
CA GLY A 112 -2.37 -6.75 -17.04
C GLY A 112 -2.81 -7.99 -17.82
N LYS A 113 -3.80 -8.74 -17.32
CA LYS A 113 -4.41 -9.89 -18.01
C LYS A 113 -3.35 -10.95 -18.32
N GLN A 114 -3.08 -11.22 -19.60
CA GLN A 114 -2.02 -12.13 -20.03
C GLN A 114 -0.61 -11.58 -19.81
N ASN A 115 -0.44 -10.26 -19.79
CA ASN A 115 0.81 -9.56 -19.44
C ASN A 115 0.86 -9.27 -17.93
N TYR A 116 0.65 -10.31 -17.14
CA TYR A 116 0.46 -10.21 -15.69
C TYR A 116 1.66 -9.55 -15.00
N ARG A 117 1.36 -8.61 -14.10
CA ARG A 117 2.32 -7.96 -13.21
C ARG A 117 1.86 -8.11 -11.77
N GLN A 118 2.58 -8.91 -10.99
CA GLN A 118 2.23 -9.20 -9.60
C GLN A 118 2.07 -7.94 -8.73
N ASN A 119 2.94 -6.94 -8.91
CA ASN A 119 2.84 -5.69 -8.15
C ASN A 119 1.55 -4.90 -8.47
N ALA A 120 1.04 -4.97 -9.70
CA ALA A 120 -0.24 -4.34 -10.07
C ALA A 120 -1.44 -5.10 -9.47
N PHE A 121 -1.34 -6.42 -9.33
CA PHE A 121 -2.36 -7.21 -8.63
C PHE A 121 -2.45 -6.82 -7.17
N PHE A 122 -1.29 -6.69 -6.51
CA PHE A 122 -1.30 -6.31 -5.11
C PHE A 122 -1.69 -4.85 -4.88
N GLU A 123 -1.45 -3.96 -5.86
CA GLU A 123 -2.00 -2.60 -5.85
C GLU A 123 -3.53 -2.63 -5.84
N ALA A 124 -4.15 -3.34 -6.78
CA ALA A 124 -5.59 -3.52 -6.84
C ALA A 124 -6.13 -4.20 -5.56
N LEU A 125 -5.47 -5.25 -5.08
CA LEU A 125 -5.86 -5.92 -3.84
C LEU A 125 -5.80 -4.98 -2.62
N SER A 126 -4.82 -4.07 -2.60
CA SER A 126 -4.70 -3.04 -1.57
C SER A 126 -5.88 -2.08 -1.54
N GLU A 127 -6.33 -1.65 -2.72
CA GLU A 127 -7.54 -0.84 -2.87
C GLU A 127 -8.75 -1.58 -2.30
N LEU A 128 -8.96 -2.83 -2.71
CA LEU A 128 -10.05 -3.67 -2.20
C LEU A 128 -10.05 -3.75 -0.67
N HIS A 129 -8.87 -3.94 -0.06
CA HIS A 129 -8.72 -3.96 1.39
C HIS A 129 -9.08 -2.62 2.04
N LEU A 130 -8.61 -1.50 1.50
CA LEU A 130 -8.96 -0.15 1.99
C LEU A 130 -10.46 0.10 1.91
N LEU A 131 -11.07 -0.17 0.75
CA LEU A 131 -12.50 0.03 0.54
C LEU A 131 -13.31 -0.79 1.53
N SER A 132 -12.95 -2.06 1.72
CA SER A 132 -13.64 -2.93 2.66
C SER A 132 -13.49 -2.48 4.11
N TYR A 133 -12.32 -1.94 4.48
CA TYR A 133 -12.06 -1.44 5.82
C TYR A 133 -12.93 -0.22 6.14
N PHE A 134 -12.89 0.81 5.31
CA PHE A 134 -13.64 2.05 5.56
C PHE A 134 -15.16 1.86 5.41
N ALA A 135 -15.59 0.94 4.53
CA ALA A 135 -17.00 0.56 4.45
C ALA A 135 -17.51 -0.15 5.72
N ALA A 136 -16.68 -0.91 6.42
CA ALA A 136 -17.10 -1.73 7.56
C ALA A 136 -16.82 -1.08 8.92
N PHE A 137 -15.74 -0.30 9.02
CA PHE A 137 -15.16 0.14 10.29
C PHE A 137 -14.95 1.66 10.33
N GLY A 138 -15.67 2.44 9.55
CA GLY A 138 -15.63 3.90 9.67
C GLY A 138 -16.12 4.42 11.03
N PRO A 139 -16.10 5.75 11.22
CA PRO A 139 -16.40 6.40 12.50
C PRO A 139 -17.90 6.34 12.89
N SER A 140 -18.79 6.11 11.92
CA SER A 140 -20.21 5.90 12.15
C SER A 140 -20.82 5.09 11.01
N THR A 141 -22.14 4.88 11.04
CA THR A 141 -22.90 4.39 9.89
C THR A 141 -22.67 5.29 8.66
N ILE A 142 -22.69 4.66 7.48
CA ILE A 142 -22.44 5.33 6.21
C ILE A 142 -23.76 5.72 5.57
N SER A 143 -23.92 7.02 5.31
CA SER A 143 -25.05 7.55 4.55
C SER A 143 -24.94 7.23 3.06
N LYS A 144 -23.73 7.30 2.50
CA LYS A 144 -23.48 7.10 1.08
C LYS A 144 -22.05 6.64 0.80
N MET A 145 -21.92 5.71 -0.14
CA MET A 145 -20.65 5.24 -0.70
C MET A 145 -20.65 5.43 -2.20
N THR A 146 -19.59 6.00 -2.75
CA THR A 146 -19.44 6.18 -4.20
C THR A 146 -18.08 5.68 -4.65
N TYR A 147 -18.05 4.65 -5.49
CA TYR A 147 -16.84 4.20 -6.19
C TYR A 147 -16.55 5.11 -7.39
N GLU A 148 -15.30 5.55 -7.51
CA GLU A 148 -14.79 6.52 -8.50
C GLU A 148 -15.69 7.77 -8.67
N PRO A 149 -15.92 8.57 -7.61
CA PRO A 149 -16.78 9.74 -7.67
C PRO A 149 -16.22 10.80 -8.65
N PRO A 150 -17.06 11.41 -9.51
CA PRO A 150 -16.63 12.38 -10.52
C PRO A 150 -16.26 13.73 -9.90
N MET A 151 -15.03 13.85 -9.41
CA MET A 151 -14.60 15.01 -8.60
C MET A 151 -13.34 15.69 -9.10
N GLY A 152 -12.40 14.92 -9.65
CA GLY A 152 -11.19 15.51 -10.18
C GLY A 152 -11.38 16.07 -11.59
N SER A 153 -10.34 16.76 -12.05
CA SER A 153 -10.32 17.35 -13.38
C SER A 153 -10.16 16.25 -14.45
N ASN A 154 -10.82 16.43 -15.60
CA ASN A 154 -10.68 15.55 -16.78
C ASN A 154 -10.99 14.07 -16.52
N GLY A 155 -11.89 13.77 -15.57
CA GLY A 155 -12.32 12.39 -15.26
C GLY A 155 -11.34 11.59 -14.39
N ALA A 156 -10.29 12.22 -13.85
CA ALA A 156 -9.45 11.60 -12.84
C ALA A 156 -10.21 11.60 -11.49
N ASN A 157 -10.63 10.43 -11.03
CA ASN A 157 -11.42 10.30 -9.80
C ASN A 157 -10.60 9.58 -8.72
N PRO A 158 -10.79 9.93 -7.43
CA PRO A 158 -10.27 9.10 -6.35
C PRO A 158 -10.96 7.75 -6.36
N GLU A 159 -10.38 6.75 -5.71
CA GLU A 159 -10.90 5.38 -5.77
C GLU A 159 -12.30 5.28 -5.15
N ALA A 160 -12.55 6.00 -4.05
CA ALA A 160 -13.88 6.08 -3.45
C ALA A 160 -14.08 7.31 -2.59
N ARG A 161 -15.38 7.63 -2.40
CA ARG A 161 -15.89 8.54 -1.37
C ARG A 161 -16.79 7.79 -0.39
N PHE A 162 -16.62 8.08 0.89
CA PHE A 162 -17.48 7.65 2.00
C PHE A 162 -18.05 8.87 2.71
N GLU A 163 -19.36 8.92 2.88
CA GLU A 163 -20.07 9.98 3.60
C GLU A 163 -20.73 9.38 4.84
N TYR A 164 -20.23 9.70 6.03
CA TYR A 164 -20.68 9.13 7.29
C TYR A 164 -21.80 9.98 7.93
N ASP A 165 -22.72 9.33 8.66
CA ASP A 165 -23.87 10.00 9.30
C ASP A 165 -23.47 11.08 10.32
N ASN A 166 -22.28 10.97 10.89
CA ASN A 166 -21.71 12.00 11.78
C ASN A 166 -21.13 13.22 11.03
N GLY A 167 -21.24 13.27 9.70
CA GLY A 167 -20.81 14.39 8.86
C GLY A 167 -19.35 14.33 8.40
N ILE A 168 -18.62 13.27 8.71
CA ILE A 168 -17.27 13.03 8.16
C ILE A 168 -17.38 12.59 6.71
N ILE A 169 -16.55 13.15 5.84
CA ILE A 169 -16.42 12.78 4.43
C ILE A 169 -14.99 12.30 4.20
N LEU A 170 -14.82 11.12 3.63
CA LEU A 170 -13.53 10.54 3.28
C LEU A 170 -13.43 10.32 1.77
N ASP A 171 -12.43 10.93 1.14
CA ASP A 171 -11.98 10.58 -0.21
C ASP A 171 -10.64 9.83 -0.14
N ILE A 172 -10.55 8.67 -0.79
CA ILE A 172 -9.35 7.82 -0.75
C ILE A 172 -8.68 7.77 -2.11
N GLU A 173 -7.36 7.96 -2.12
CA GLU A 173 -6.50 7.59 -3.25
C GLU A 173 -5.51 6.53 -2.79
N ALA A 174 -5.53 5.36 -3.44
CA ALA A 174 -4.60 4.28 -3.17
C ALA A 174 -3.39 4.35 -4.12
N LYS A 175 -2.19 4.08 -3.59
CA LYS A 175 -0.95 3.99 -4.36
C LYS A 175 -0.09 2.84 -3.88
N THR A 176 0.54 2.15 -4.82
CA THR A 176 1.56 1.14 -4.53
C THR A 176 2.78 1.40 -5.42
N PRO A 177 4.00 1.47 -4.87
CA PRO A 177 5.17 1.59 -5.71
C PRO A 177 5.54 0.24 -6.31
N ASN A 178 5.97 0.27 -7.56
CA ASN A 178 6.51 -0.89 -8.26
C ASN A 178 8.03 -0.81 -8.23
N PHE A 179 8.67 -1.50 -7.30
CA PHE A 179 10.11 -1.51 -7.16
C PHE A 179 10.72 -2.85 -7.59
N PRO A 180 11.93 -2.85 -8.19
CA PRO A 180 12.61 -4.08 -8.55
C PRO A 180 13.06 -4.85 -7.30
N GLU A 181 13.09 -6.18 -7.38
CA GLU A 181 13.65 -7.00 -6.31
C GLU A 181 15.16 -6.72 -6.13
N ARG A 182 15.64 -6.83 -4.88
CA ARG A 182 17.07 -6.71 -4.56
C ARG A 182 17.78 -8.05 -4.46
N ASP A 183 19.08 -8.02 -4.71
CA ASP A 183 20.01 -9.07 -4.29
C ASP A 183 20.30 -8.94 -2.79
N ARG A 184 19.74 -9.86 -1.98
CA ARG A 184 19.90 -9.87 -0.51
C ARG A 184 21.31 -10.22 -0.03
N LYS A 185 22.25 -10.53 -0.93
CA LYS A 185 23.65 -10.84 -0.58
C LYS A 185 24.54 -9.61 -0.45
N LYS A 186 24.02 -8.41 -0.74
CA LYS A 186 24.80 -7.17 -0.77
C LYS A 186 24.54 -6.32 0.46
N ASN A 187 25.64 -5.82 1.02
CA ASN A 187 25.64 -4.73 2.00
C ASN A 187 24.95 -3.51 1.37
N ILE A 188 24.04 -2.88 2.11
CA ILE A 188 23.26 -1.75 1.62
C ILE A 188 23.29 -0.58 2.60
N ILE A 189 23.26 0.61 2.03
CA ILE A 189 22.89 1.82 2.76
C ILE A 189 21.73 2.54 2.07
N LEU A 190 20.92 3.19 2.88
CA LEU A 190 19.82 4.03 2.45
C LEU A 190 19.77 5.29 3.32
N PRO A 191 20.33 6.43 2.87
CA PRO A 191 20.07 7.71 3.51
C PRO A 191 18.56 7.97 3.59
N GLY A 192 18.08 8.36 4.76
CA GLY A 192 16.74 8.90 4.98
C GLY A 192 16.65 10.41 4.72
N LEU A 193 17.78 11.04 4.43
CA LEU A 193 17.91 12.48 4.16
C LEU A 193 18.04 12.76 2.66
N LEU A 194 17.55 13.92 2.24
CA LEU A 194 17.73 14.39 0.87
C LEU A 194 19.11 15.04 0.72
N ILE A 195 19.86 14.56 -0.27
CA ILE A 195 21.17 15.12 -0.62
C ILE A 195 21.19 15.53 -2.09
N ASP A 196 22.01 16.53 -2.40
CA ASP A 196 22.18 17.05 -3.76
C ASP A 196 22.89 16.05 -4.69
N ASP A 197 22.91 16.35 -6.00
CA ASP A 197 23.49 15.46 -7.01
C ASP A 197 24.99 15.21 -6.81
N SER A 198 25.71 16.18 -6.25
CA SER A 198 27.14 16.04 -5.95
C SER A 198 27.38 15.09 -4.78
N GLY A 199 26.55 15.18 -3.73
CA GLY A 199 26.54 14.24 -2.61
C GLY A 199 26.12 12.84 -3.03
N ARG A 200 25.12 12.71 -3.92
CA ARG A 200 24.72 11.42 -4.51
C ARG A 200 25.88 10.78 -5.27
N ALA A 201 26.60 11.55 -6.08
CA ALA A 201 27.76 11.06 -6.81
C ALA A 201 28.89 10.65 -5.86
N ALA A 202 29.21 11.47 -4.86
CA ALA A 202 30.25 11.21 -3.88
C ALA A 202 29.94 9.96 -3.03
N LEU A 203 28.73 9.85 -2.49
CA LEU A 203 28.31 8.73 -1.66
C LEU A 203 28.31 7.43 -2.45
N ASN A 204 27.80 7.46 -3.69
CA ASN A 204 27.78 6.27 -4.54
C ASN A 204 29.20 5.82 -4.91
N ALA A 205 30.11 6.76 -5.20
CA ALA A 205 31.52 6.44 -5.48
C ALA A 205 32.19 5.80 -4.26
N PHE A 206 31.98 6.37 -3.06
CA PHE A 206 32.48 5.82 -1.81
C PHE A 206 31.94 4.40 -1.56
N CYS A 207 30.62 4.21 -1.62
CA CYS A 207 30.01 2.89 -1.40
C CYS A 207 30.53 1.84 -2.38
N LYS A 208 30.68 2.19 -3.66
CA LYS A 208 31.23 1.30 -4.67
C LYS A 208 32.66 0.84 -4.37
N GLN A 209 33.51 1.72 -3.82
CA GLN A 209 34.88 1.37 -3.43
C GLN A 209 34.91 0.35 -2.28
N HIS A 210 33.91 0.37 -1.40
CA HIS A 210 33.82 -0.51 -0.23
C HIS A 210 32.87 -1.71 -0.42
N GLY A 211 32.40 -1.96 -1.66
CA GLY A 211 31.51 -3.09 -1.95
C GLY A 211 30.10 -2.95 -1.33
N ILE A 212 29.67 -1.72 -1.07
CA ILE A 212 28.36 -1.39 -0.53
C ILE A 212 27.44 -0.92 -1.68
N GLU A 213 26.20 -1.38 -1.69
CA GLU A 213 25.15 -0.86 -2.55
C GLU A 213 24.54 0.41 -1.94
N CYS A 214 24.72 1.55 -2.59
CA CYS A 214 24.07 2.79 -2.18
C CYS A 214 22.71 2.92 -2.85
N ARG A 215 21.64 3.01 -2.05
CA ARG A 215 20.30 3.33 -2.55
C ARG A 215 19.85 4.69 -2.07
N PHE A 216 19.30 5.49 -2.97
CA PHE A 216 18.83 6.82 -2.63
C PHE A 216 17.31 6.83 -2.41
N PRO A 217 16.82 7.70 -1.51
CA PRO A 217 15.39 7.91 -1.31
C PRO A 217 14.67 8.22 -2.63
N ARG A 218 13.52 7.58 -2.83
CA ARG A 218 12.76 7.60 -4.08
C ARG A 218 11.76 8.74 -4.11
N VAL A 219 12.27 9.95 -3.92
CA VAL A 219 11.48 11.18 -3.81
C VAL A 219 10.55 11.36 -5.00
N LEU A 220 11.03 11.15 -6.22
CA LEU A 220 10.22 11.33 -7.42
C LEU A 220 8.97 10.45 -7.43
N LYS A 221 9.05 9.25 -6.86
CA LYS A 221 7.90 8.36 -6.76
C LYS A 221 6.85 8.88 -5.78
N LEU A 222 7.32 9.44 -4.67
CA LEU A 222 6.45 10.11 -3.69
C LEU A 222 5.82 11.37 -4.30
N THR A 223 6.60 12.17 -5.04
CA THR A 223 6.09 13.32 -5.79
C THR A 223 4.99 12.90 -6.76
N ASP A 224 5.19 11.86 -7.56
CA ASP A 224 4.19 11.33 -8.50
C ASP A 224 2.89 10.95 -7.78
N PHE A 225 2.98 10.36 -6.59
CA PHE A 225 1.82 9.97 -5.79
C PHE A 225 1.04 11.19 -5.28
N PHE A 226 1.73 12.19 -4.76
CA PHE A 226 1.11 13.45 -4.34
C PHE A 226 0.39 14.14 -5.50
N GLU A 227 1.08 14.30 -6.63
CA GLU A 227 0.53 14.97 -7.82
C GLU A 227 -0.62 14.16 -8.45
N SER A 228 -0.53 12.83 -8.46
CA SER A 228 -1.63 11.97 -8.91
C SER A 228 -2.86 12.11 -8.04
N ALA A 229 -2.69 12.14 -6.71
CA ALA A 229 -3.79 12.29 -5.77
C ALA A 229 -4.41 13.70 -5.86
N ALA A 230 -3.58 14.74 -5.97
CA ALA A 230 -4.02 16.12 -6.08
C ALA A 230 -4.91 16.39 -7.30
N LYS A 231 -4.67 15.71 -8.43
CA LYS A 231 -5.51 15.80 -9.64
C LYS A 231 -6.94 15.27 -9.43
N LYS A 232 -7.08 14.32 -8.51
CA LYS A 232 -8.31 13.57 -8.21
C LYS A 232 -9.10 14.20 -7.06
N PHE A 233 -8.39 14.74 -6.07
CA PHE A 233 -9.00 15.38 -4.91
C PHE A 233 -9.46 16.82 -5.17
N VAL A 234 -10.44 17.23 -4.37
CA VAL A 234 -10.84 18.64 -4.20
C VAL A 234 -10.21 19.19 -2.93
N VAL A 235 -10.03 20.51 -2.82
CA VAL A 235 -9.52 21.13 -1.59
C VAL A 235 -10.54 20.94 -0.45
N PRO A 236 -10.18 20.34 0.69
CA PRO A 236 -11.06 20.25 1.84
C PRO A 236 -11.45 21.64 2.37
N MET A 237 -12.75 21.86 2.56
CA MET A 237 -13.29 23.14 3.05
C MET A 237 -13.65 23.10 4.53
N THR A 238 -13.69 21.91 5.14
CA THR A 238 -14.00 21.69 6.55
C THR A 238 -13.03 20.68 7.16
N PRO A 239 -12.79 20.71 8.48
CA PRO A 239 -11.97 19.69 9.14
C PRO A 239 -12.54 18.26 9.05
N THR A 240 -13.84 18.13 8.77
CA THR A 240 -14.54 16.85 8.61
C THR A 240 -14.39 16.23 7.23
N HIS A 241 -13.85 16.96 6.25
CA HIS A 241 -13.53 16.42 4.92
C HIS A 241 -12.07 15.99 4.90
N VAL A 242 -11.84 14.68 4.86
CA VAL A 242 -10.52 14.07 4.84
C VAL A 242 -10.23 13.51 3.46
N ASN A 243 -9.17 14.02 2.83
CA ASN A 243 -8.57 13.38 1.66
C ASN A 243 -7.36 12.55 2.10
N LEU A 244 -7.47 11.23 2.00
CA LEU A 244 -6.47 10.30 2.48
C LEU A 244 -5.68 9.71 1.31
N LEU A 245 -4.38 10.04 1.24
CA LEU A 245 -3.45 9.38 0.33
C LEU A 245 -2.92 8.11 1.02
N ALA A 246 -3.42 6.95 0.61
CA ALA A 246 -3.03 5.66 1.17
C ALA A 246 -1.94 5.00 0.31
N ILE A 247 -0.73 4.88 0.85
CA ILE A 247 0.42 4.33 0.15
C ILE A 247 0.81 2.99 0.76
N ASN A 248 0.56 1.93 -0.01
CA ASN A 248 1.01 0.58 0.32
C ASN A 248 2.50 0.42 -0.03
N TRP A 249 3.35 0.25 0.96
CA TRP A 249 4.80 0.06 0.85
C TRP A 249 5.25 -1.41 1.00
N THR A 250 4.34 -2.38 0.88
CA THR A 250 4.61 -3.81 1.14
C THR A 250 5.67 -4.38 0.20
N TYR A 251 5.60 -4.03 -1.08
CA TYR A 251 6.45 -4.55 -2.16
C TYR A 251 7.68 -3.65 -2.39
N ALA A 252 8.16 -3.04 -1.31
CA ALA A 252 9.45 -2.40 -1.30
C ALA A 252 10.56 -3.41 -1.57
N ASP A 253 11.51 -2.95 -2.38
CA ASP A 253 12.77 -3.61 -2.72
C ASP A 253 13.64 -3.97 -1.51
N ILE A 254 13.40 -3.37 -0.35
CA ILE A 254 14.07 -3.66 0.93
C ILE A 254 12.98 -3.93 1.97
N LYS A 255 12.72 -5.21 2.28
CA LYS A 255 11.69 -5.58 3.26
C LYS A 255 12.09 -5.17 4.69
N GLU A 256 13.40 -5.06 4.92
CA GLU A 256 14.05 -4.83 6.19
C GLU A 256 13.99 -3.35 6.63
N THR A 257 13.81 -2.41 5.69
CA THR A 257 13.61 -0.98 6.01
C THR A 257 12.19 -0.69 6.48
N ALA A 258 11.25 -1.63 6.33
CA ALA A 258 9.85 -1.45 6.68
C ALA A 258 9.25 -0.14 6.13
N LEU A 259 8.92 0.81 7.01
CA LEU A 259 8.40 2.13 6.63
C LEU A 259 9.45 3.25 6.79
N PHE A 260 10.72 2.90 7.05
CA PHE A 260 11.81 3.85 7.26
C PHE A 260 11.88 4.90 6.14
N GLU A 261 12.02 4.47 4.88
CA GLU A 261 12.20 5.42 3.76
C GLU A 261 11.00 6.36 3.58
N PRO A 262 9.75 5.88 3.40
CA PRO A 262 8.65 6.80 3.18
C PRO A 262 8.37 7.67 4.40
N THR A 263 8.62 7.18 5.63
CA THR A 263 8.51 8.00 6.84
C THR A 263 9.61 9.07 6.89
N LYS A 264 10.87 8.74 6.61
CA LYS A 264 11.97 9.71 6.62
C LYS A 264 11.84 10.76 5.53
N LEU A 265 11.40 10.38 4.34
CA LEU A 265 11.10 11.31 3.25
C LEU A 265 10.07 12.38 3.64
N LEU A 266 9.05 11.99 4.42
CA LEU A 266 8.02 12.91 4.87
C LEU A 266 8.45 13.69 6.12
N CYS A 267 9.09 13.03 7.09
CA CYS A 267 9.11 13.48 8.48
C CYS A 267 10.49 13.80 9.07
N ASN A 268 11.60 13.63 8.34
CA ASN A 268 12.89 14.05 8.92
C ASN A 268 12.93 15.58 9.12
N GLN A 269 13.49 16.06 10.23
CA GLN A 269 13.49 17.48 10.58
C GLN A 269 14.40 18.34 9.71
N ILE A 270 15.38 17.74 9.03
CA ILE A 270 16.39 18.46 8.23
C ILE A 270 15.76 18.94 6.92
N ASN A 271 15.22 18.02 6.13
CA ASN A 271 14.69 18.27 4.80
C ASN A 271 13.52 17.34 4.41
N GLY A 272 12.77 16.84 5.40
CA GLY A 272 11.53 16.10 5.18
C GLY A 272 10.46 16.97 4.54
N ILE A 273 9.67 16.39 3.65
CA ILE A 273 8.67 17.10 2.83
C ILE A 273 7.61 17.79 3.69
N PHE A 274 7.19 17.19 4.80
CA PHE A 274 6.22 17.79 5.74
C PHE A 274 6.88 18.73 6.76
N PHE A 275 8.20 18.80 6.81
CA PHE A 275 8.91 19.78 7.65
C PHE A 275 9.30 21.04 6.88
N ARG A 276 9.72 20.86 5.62
CA ARG A 276 10.32 21.91 4.81
C ARG A 276 9.53 22.08 3.53
N LYS A 277 8.58 23.00 3.55
CA LYS A 277 7.72 23.32 2.41
C LYS A 277 8.51 23.73 1.17
N ASP A 278 9.58 24.50 1.36
CA ASP A 278 10.52 24.90 0.30
C ASP A 278 11.16 23.68 -0.39
N ILE A 279 11.51 22.66 0.39
CA ILE A 279 12.04 21.40 -0.14
C ILE A 279 10.95 20.60 -0.87
N ALA A 280 9.73 20.53 -0.34
CA ALA A 280 8.60 19.89 -1.02
C ALA A 280 8.36 20.47 -2.42
N LEU A 281 8.34 21.81 -2.53
CA LEU A 281 8.21 22.53 -3.79
C LEU A 281 9.40 22.28 -4.73
N LYS A 282 10.63 22.29 -4.21
CA LYS A 282 11.86 21.98 -4.97
C LYS A 282 11.84 20.55 -5.53
N MET A 283 11.20 19.62 -4.84
CA MET A 283 11.03 18.22 -5.26
C MET A 283 9.84 17.99 -6.21
N GLY A 284 9.15 19.07 -6.62
CA GLY A 284 8.10 19.04 -7.61
C GLY A 284 6.70 18.75 -7.06
N ILE A 285 6.52 18.72 -5.74
CA ILE A 285 5.18 18.67 -5.15
C ILE A 285 4.59 20.08 -5.21
N SER A 286 3.44 20.21 -5.87
CA SER A 286 2.76 21.49 -6.04
C SER A 286 2.15 21.99 -4.73
N GLU A 287 2.02 23.31 -4.62
CA GLU A 287 1.26 23.95 -3.54
C GLU A 287 -0.17 23.38 -3.46
N GLU A 288 -0.78 23.12 -4.63
CA GLU A 288 -2.11 22.53 -4.73
C GLU A 288 -2.16 21.13 -4.10
N ALA A 289 -1.17 20.27 -4.36
CA ALA A 289 -1.09 18.96 -3.73
C ALA A 289 -0.98 19.04 -2.21
N LEU A 290 -0.14 19.95 -1.69
CA LEU A 290 0.01 20.19 -0.26
C LEU A 290 -1.27 20.74 0.39
N GLN A 291 -2.12 21.42 -0.38
CA GLN A 291 -3.41 21.96 0.09
C GLN A 291 -4.59 21.01 -0.09
N LYS A 292 -4.42 19.89 -0.80
CA LYS A 292 -5.48 18.92 -1.03
C LYS A 292 -5.38 17.67 -0.18
N ILE A 293 -4.18 17.23 0.17
CA ILE A 293 -4.00 15.98 0.93
C ILE A 293 -4.08 16.26 2.42
N THR A 294 -5.04 15.68 3.13
CA THR A 294 -5.21 15.87 4.57
C THR A 294 -4.18 15.07 5.36
N ALA A 295 -4.00 13.81 5.01
CA ALA A 295 -3.05 12.91 5.66
C ALA A 295 -2.52 11.86 4.67
N VAL A 296 -1.35 11.32 4.99
CA VAL A 296 -0.75 10.18 4.27
C VAL A 296 -0.83 8.94 5.16
N PHE A 297 -1.45 7.88 4.66
CA PHE A 297 -1.51 6.58 5.31
C PHE A 297 -0.48 5.65 4.66
N LEU A 298 0.70 5.54 5.28
CA LEU A 298 1.74 4.60 4.88
C LEU A 298 1.48 3.25 5.56
N TYR A 299 1.50 2.16 4.82
CA TYR A 299 1.35 0.83 5.43
C TYR A 299 2.04 -0.27 4.65
N ARG A 300 2.31 -1.39 5.33
CA ARG A 300 2.70 -2.65 4.71
C ARG A 300 1.68 -3.70 5.10
N ILE A 301 1.01 -4.26 4.12
CA ILE A 301 0.16 -5.44 4.23
C ILE A 301 1.02 -6.56 4.84
N SER A 302 0.68 -6.96 6.06
CA SER A 302 1.24 -8.17 6.65
C SER A 302 0.65 -9.41 5.97
N GLU A 303 1.30 -10.55 6.16
CA GLU A 303 0.84 -11.81 5.64
C GLU A 303 -0.53 -12.19 6.20
N GLU A 304 -0.84 -11.86 7.47
CA GLU A 304 -2.18 -12.04 8.00
C GLU A 304 -3.20 -11.07 7.39
N ALA A 305 -2.81 -9.82 7.14
CA ALA A 305 -3.70 -8.87 6.46
C ALA A 305 -4.03 -9.35 5.03
N LEU A 306 -3.08 -9.97 4.34
CA LEU A 306 -3.29 -10.62 3.05
C LEU A 306 -4.20 -11.85 3.18
N LEU A 307 -3.87 -12.76 4.10
CA LEU A 307 -4.57 -14.03 4.32
C LEU A 307 -6.04 -13.84 4.69
N PHE A 308 -6.33 -12.87 5.55
CA PHE A 308 -7.68 -12.59 6.05
C PHE A 308 -8.37 -11.44 5.30
N SER A 309 -7.69 -10.84 4.32
CA SER A 309 -8.16 -9.66 3.58
C SER A 309 -8.69 -8.57 4.53
N ASP A 310 -7.92 -8.23 5.57
CA ASP A 310 -8.34 -7.36 6.66
C ASP A 310 -7.21 -6.45 7.15
N LEU A 311 -7.37 -5.14 6.98
CA LEU A 311 -6.36 -4.16 7.36
C LEU A 311 -6.19 -4.02 8.89
N ARG A 312 -7.11 -4.54 9.71
CA ARG A 312 -6.94 -4.50 11.17
C ARG A 312 -5.73 -5.27 11.65
N TYR A 313 -5.21 -6.22 10.87
CA TYR A 313 -3.96 -6.92 11.19
C TYR A 313 -2.74 -6.01 11.17
N LEU A 314 -2.81 -4.84 10.51
CA LEU A 314 -1.79 -3.80 10.62
C LEU A 314 -1.61 -3.30 12.06
N PHE A 315 -2.63 -3.39 12.91
CA PHE A 315 -2.57 -2.96 14.31
C PHE A 315 -1.65 -3.85 15.11
N LYS A 316 -1.77 -5.17 14.88
CA LYS A 316 -1.00 -6.19 15.56
C LYS A 316 0.49 -6.03 15.27
N THR A 317 0.84 -5.76 14.02
CA THR A 317 2.24 -5.66 13.57
C THR A 317 2.80 -4.23 13.63
N ARG A 318 1.95 -3.23 13.92
CA ARG A 318 2.28 -1.79 13.83
C ARG A 318 2.92 -1.42 12.49
N SER A 319 2.54 -2.13 11.42
CA SER A 319 3.08 -1.98 10.06
C SER A 319 2.43 -0.82 9.32
N TYR A 320 2.19 0.30 10.01
CA TYR A 320 1.57 1.48 9.44
C TYR A 320 2.04 2.78 10.11
N ARG A 321 1.87 3.90 9.41
CA ARG A 321 1.95 5.27 9.93
C ARG A 321 0.87 6.10 9.24
N ILE A 322 0.07 6.83 10.02
CA ILE A 322 -0.80 7.87 9.48
C ILE A 322 -0.19 9.20 9.89
N ILE A 323 0.13 10.03 8.89
CA ILE A 323 0.91 11.25 9.08
C ILE A 323 0.07 12.43 8.61
N MET A 324 -0.20 13.36 9.52
CA MET A 324 -0.90 14.59 9.18
C MET A 324 -0.04 15.46 8.26
N ASN A 325 -0.64 15.99 7.21
CA ASN A 325 0.00 17.02 6.40
C ASN A 325 -0.13 18.37 7.11
N PRO A 326 0.97 19.02 7.53
CA PRO A 326 0.90 20.27 8.28
C PRO A 326 0.56 21.49 7.41
N PHE A 327 0.54 21.35 6.08
CA PHE A 327 0.22 22.45 5.16
C PHE A 327 -1.25 22.52 4.77
N ILE A 328 -2.06 21.56 5.22
CA ILE A 328 -3.50 21.57 4.99
C ILE A 328 -4.16 22.64 5.87
N LYS A 329 -5.04 23.46 5.28
CA LYS A 329 -5.71 24.54 6.01
C LYS A 329 -6.80 24.03 6.96
N HIS A 330 -7.55 23.02 6.52
CA HIS A 330 -8.70 22.48 7.23
C HIS A 330 -8.44 21.01 7.53
N SER A 331 -7.99 20.74 8.75
CA SER A 331 -7.84 19.38 9.26
C SER A 331 -7.97 19.34 10.76
N ASP A 332 -8.32 18.16 11.28
CA ASP A 332 -8.30 17.85 12.69
C ASP A 332 -7.76 16.42 12.85
N ILE A 333 -6.71 16.28 13.67
CA ILE A 333 -6.08 14.98 13.94
C ILE A 333 -7.06 14.01 14.59
N GLN A 334 -8.00 14.51 15.41
CA GLN A 334 -9.01 13.67 16.05
C GLN A 334 -10.00 13.12 15.02
N VAL A 335 -10.38 13.91 14.02
CA VAL A 335 -11.24 13.44 12.92
C VAL A 335 -10.55 12.31 12.14
N VAL A 336 -9.26 12.45 11.82
CA VAL A 336 -8.51 11.39 11.12
C VAL A 336 -8.34 10.15 12.01
N HIS A 337 -8.13 10.33 13.31
CA HIS A 337 -8.09 9.23 14.27
C HIS A 337 -9.43 8.50 14.33
N ASP A 338 -10.54 9.19 14.51
CA ASP A 338 -11.87 8.60 14.62
C ASP A 338 -12.26 7.88 13.32
N LEU A 339 -11.88 8.47 12.18
CA LEU A 339 -12.09 7.89 10.87
C LEU A 339 -11.37 6.55 10.68
N THR A 340 -10.15 6.44 11.20
CA THR A 340 -9.25 5.32 10.92
C THR A 340 -9.16 4.32 12.05
N HIS A 341 -9.55 4.68 13.27
CA HIS A 341 -9.32 3.94 14.52
C HIS A 341 -7.84 3.56 14.75
N MET A 342 -6.94 4.32 14.14
CA MET A 342 -5.50 4.09 14.15
C MET A 342 -4.78 5.28 14.76
N ALA A 343 -3.63 5.03 15.39
CA ALA A 343 -2.74 6.10 15.83
C ALA A 343 -2.37 7.02 14.65
N VAL A 344 -2.64 8.31 14.82
CA VAL A 344 -2.31 9.38 13.87
C VAL A 344 -1.20 10.22 14.46
N HIS A 345 -0.25 10.59 13.63
CA HIS A 345 0.96 11.26 14.04
C HIS A 345 1.12 12.62 13.37
N LEU A 346 1.67 13.56 14.13
CA LEU A 346 2.28 14.75 13.55
C LEU A 346 3.70 14.41 13.06
N PRO A 347 4.22 15.08 12.01
CA PRO A 347 5.54 14.75 11.45
C PRO A 347 6.66 14.68 12.50
N GLN A 348 6.68 15.59 13.48
CA GLN A 348 7.68 15.66 14.55
C GLN A 348 7.68 14.50 15.54
N GLU A 349 6.61 13.70 15.58
CA GLU A 349 6.53 12.55 16.47
C GLU A 349 7.22 11.31 15.89
N LEU A 350 7.60 11.36 14.61
CA LEU A 350 8.12 10.21 13.86
C LEU A 350 9.60 10.33 13.47
N ASP A 351 10.27 11.42 13.81
CA ASP A 351 11.70 11.53 13.59
C ASP A 351 12.49 10.87 14.74
N ASP A 352 13.00 9.68 14.49
CA ASP A 352 13.67 8.81 15.46
C ASP A 352 15.21 8.98 15.51
N ASN A 353 15.75 10.08 14.97
CA ASN A 353 17.19 10.37 14.82
C ASN A 353 17.98 9.36 13.97
N LEU A 354 17.33 8.35 13.38
CA LEU A 354 17.99 7.44 12.44
C LEU A 354 18.03 8.08 11.05
N ASP A 355 19.13 8.74 10.70
CA ASP A 355 19.25 9.46 9.43
C ASP A 355 19.61 8.56 8.24
N VAL A 356 20.17 7.39 8.52
CA VAL A 356 20.64 6.44 7.52
C VAL A 356 20.33 5.04 7.98
N TYR A 357 19.74 4.26 7.08
CA TYR A 357 19.55 2.83 7.29
C TYR A 357 20.78 2.08 6.76
N PHE A 358 21.26 1.14 7.56
CA PHE A 358 22.39 0.26 7.26
C PHE A 358 21.95 -1.19 7.41
N ASP A 359 22.20 -2.00 6.39
CA ASP A 359 22.15 -3.46 6.47
C ASP A 359 23.46 -3.98 5.91
N LEU A 360 24.37 -4.25 6.84
CA LEU A 360 25.77 -4.57 6.60
C LEU A 360 26.12 -5.89 7.28
N ASP A 361 27.07 -6.62 6.70
CA ASP A 361 27.65 -7.81 7.29
C ASP A 361 28.31 -7.55 8.65
N GLN A 362 28.57 -8.64 9.38
CA GLN A 362 29.20 -8.60 10.69
C GLN A 362 30.71 -8.38 10.59
N LYS A 363 31.12 -7.16 10.27
CA LYS A 363 32.50 -6.67 10.44
C LYS A 363 32.48 -5.26 11.04
N ASP A 364 33.65 -4.74 11.40
CA ASP A 364 33.77 -3.35 11.82
C ASP A 364 33.68 -2.42 10.61
N TRP A 365 32.72 -1.49 10.66
CA TRP A 365 32.45 -0.47 9.63
C TRP A 365 32.64 0.95 10.16
N SER A 366 33.23 1.13 11.35
CA SER A 366 33.22 2.41 12.07
C SER A 366 33.78 3.57 11.25
N GLU A 367 34.88 3.34 10.51
CA GLU A 367 35.49 4.36 9.66
C GLU A 367 34.60 4.70 8.46
N GLU A 368 34.04 3.70 7.77
CA GLU A 368 33.13 3.92 6.65
C GLU A 368 31.85 4.63 7.07
N LEU A 369 31.27 4.26 8.22
CA LEU A 369 30.06 4.90 8.73
C LEU A 369 30.31 6.38 9.02
N GLN A 370 31.45 6.73 9.64
CA GLN A 370 31.81 8.14 9.87
C GLN A 370 31.95 8.91 8.56
N GLN A 371 32.61 8.32 7.56
CA GLN A 371 32.78 8.97 6.27
C GLN A 371 31.45 9.11 5.51
N ILE A 372 30.56 8.12 5.57
CA ILE A 372 29.21 8.18 5.00
C ILE A 372 28.42 9.31 5.63
N HIS A 373 28.40 9.40 6.96
CA HIS A 373 27.70 10.48 7.66
C HIS A 373 28.26 11.86 7.29
N ARG A 374 29.60 11.98 7.16
CA ARG A 374 30.25 13.21 6.72
C ARG A 374 29.82 13.63 5.31
N ILE A 375 29.87 12.69 4.35
CA ILE A 375 29.43 12.97 2.96
C ILE A 375 27.96 13.41 2.95
N ILE A 376 27.09 12.74 3.70
CA ILE A 376 25.67 13.11 3.75
C ILE A 376 25.50 14.52 4.36
N GLY A 377 26.18 14.81 5.47
CA GLY A 377 26.10 16.11 6.14
C GLY A 377 26.61 17.29 5.31
N ASP A 378 27.68 17.08 4.54
CA ASP A 378 28.29 18.11 3.69
C ASP A 378 27.42 18.46 2.46
N HIS A 379 26.43 17.62 2.12
CA HIS A 379 25.66 17.70 0.86
C HIS A 379 24.13 17.70 1.05
N LEU A 380 23.63 18.10 2.23
CA LEU A 380 22.20 18.21 2.49
C LEU A 380 21.52 19.23 1.56
N LEU A 381 20.34 18.85 1.06
CA LEU A 381 19.58 19.60 0.04
C LEU A 381 18.92 20.90 0.52
#